data_AF-A0A2S2PHQ5-F1
#
_entry.id   AF-A0A2S2PHQ5-F1
#
_cell.length_a   1.000
_cell.length_b   1.000
_cell.length_c   1.000
_cell.angle_alpha   90.00
_cell.angle_beta   90.00
_cell.angle_gamma   90.00
#
_symmetry.space_group_name_H-M   'P 1'
#
loop_
_entity.id
_entity.type
_entity.pdbx_description
1 polymer ?
#
loop_
_entity_poly.entity_id
_entity_poly.type
_entity_poly.pdbx_seq_one_letter_code
_entity_poly.pdbx_strand_id
1 'polypeptide(L)'
;LMLNNKLKNMALQGRKSMKWVVVKFIADGKDYSVIPTNWLVETDTDNLSSCSVKYCKWPPKRVVTSDDLKFAEEPDESWALYKIKVLDGNKTYGNFGKAWHKR
;
A
#
# COMPACT_ATOMS: atom_id res chain seq x y z
N LEU A 1 -5.32 -13.30 -33.62
CA LEU A 1 -5.98 -13.90 -32.43
C LEU A 1 -5.27 -13.66 -31.10
N MET A 2 -3.98 -13.25 -31.05
CA MET A 2 -3.25 -13.05 -29.78
C MET A 2 -3.49 -11.73 -29.04
N LEU A 3 -3.93 -10.65 -29.72
CA LEU A 3 -4.20 -9.36 -29.05
C LEU A 3 -5.39 -9.43 -28.08
N ASN A 4 -6.45 -10.13 -28.45
CA ASN A 4 -7.69 -10.17 -27.67
C ASN A 4 -7.54 -10.96 -26.37
N ASN A 5 -6.66 -11.97 -26.33
CA ASN A 5 -6.39 -12.73 -25.13
C ASN A 5 -5.50 -11.96 -24.14
N LYS A 6 -4.59 -11.10 -24.63
CA LYS A 6 -3.77 -10.25 -23.75
C LYS A 6 -4.61 -9.21 -23.02
N LEU A 7 -5.52 -8.54 -23.74
CA LEU A 7 -6.45 -7.57 -23.15
C LEU A 7 -7.50 -8.23 -22.23
N LYS A 8 -8.02 -9.41 -22.60
CA LYS A 8 -8.90 -10.20 -21.72
C LYS A 8 -8.19 -10.70 -20.46
N ASN A 9 -6.94 -11.13 -20.56
CA ASN A 9 -6.16 -11.56 -19.38
C ASN A 9 -5.82 -10.39 -18.44
N MET A 10 -5.63 -9.17 -18.97
CA MET A 10 -5.50 -7.96 -18.15
C MET A 10 -6.82 -7.55 -17.48
N ALA A 11 -7.97 -7.80 -18.12
CA ALA A 11 -9.29 -7.53 -17.56
C ALA A 11 -9.79 -8.64 -16.59
N LEU A 12 -9.29 -9.88 -16.75
CA LEU A 12 -9.66 -11.07 -15.96
C LEU A 12 -8.65 -11.43 -14.86
N GLN A 13 -7.49 -10.77 -14.78
CA GLN A 13 -6.81 -10.60 -13.51
C GLN A 13 -7.69 -9.70 -12.66
N GLY A 14 -8.76 -10.29 -12.10
CA GLY A 14 -9.86 -9.58 -11.45
C GLY A 14 -9.29 -8.52 -10.54
N ARG A 15 -9.71 -7.26 -10.77
CA ARG A 15 -9.23 -6.05 -10.08
C ARG A 15 -8.93 -6.44 -8.63
N LYS A 16 -7.65 -6.68 -8.31
CA LYS A 16 -7.25 -7.21 -7.00
C LYS A 16 -7.87 -6.24 -6.01
N SER A 17 -8.82 -6.69 -5.18
CA SER A 17 -9.58 -5.75 -4.35
C SER A 17 -8.57 -5.04 -3.46
N MET A 18 -8.34 -3.76 -3.75
CA MET A 18 -7.28 -3.01 -3.10
C MET A 18 -7.55 -3.04 -1.60
N LYS A 19 -6.49 -3.26 -0.82
CA LYS A 19 -6.56 -3.26 0.62
C LYS A 19 -5.72 -2.12 1.14
N TRP A 20 -6.08 -1.62 2.31
CA TRP A 20 -5.36 -0.57 2.99
C TRP A 20 -4.94 -1.01 4.37
N VAL A 21 -3.82 -0.45 4.83
CA VAL A 21 -3.30 -0.64 6.18
C VAL A 21 -3.09 0.73 6.82
N VAL A 22 -3.28 0.80 8.13
CA VAL A 22 -2.94 1.99 8.90
C VAL A 22 -1.48 1.85 9.31
N VAL A 23 -0.69 2.89 9.04
CA VAL A 23 0.75 2.88 9.29
C VAL A 23 1.18 4.13 10.02
N LYS A 24 2.31 4.01 10.70
CA LYS A 24 3.06 5.10 11.30
C LYS A 24 4.44 5.17 10.65
N PHE A 25 4.83 6.35 10.19
CA PHE A 25 6.18 6.58 9.68
C PHE A 25 7.17 6.63 10.83
N ILE A 26 8.25 5.84 10.74
CA ILE A 26 9.21 5.69 11.84
C ILE A 26 10.19 6.86 11.91
N ALA A 27 10.58 7.44 10.78
CA ALA A 27 11.57 8.52 10.73
C ALA A 27 11.12 9.75 11.54
N ASP A 28 9.85 10.14 11.44
CA ASP A 28 9.32 11.35 12.10
C ASP A 28 8.40 11.05 13.29
N GLY A 29 8.05 9.78 13.51
CA GLY A 29 7.40 9.27 14.73
C GLY A 29 6.03 9.88 15.09
N LYS A 30 5.52 10.83 14.31
CA LYS A 30 4.23 11.52 14.53
C LYS A 30 3.27 11.38 13.35
N ASP A 31 3.79 11.01 12.17
CA ASP A 31 2.97 10.94 10.96
C ASP A 31 2.32 9.57 10.79
N TYR A 32 0.98 9.60 10.71
CA TYR A 32 0.15 8.44 10.44
C TYR A 32 -0.46 8.56 9.05
N SER A 33 -0.58 7.43 8.36
CA SER A 33 -1.26 7.36 7.09
C SER A 33 -2.02 6.06 6.92
N VAL A 34 -2.92 6.06 5.94
CA VAL A 34 -3.55 4.86 5.41
C VAL A 34 -2.95 4.62 4.05
N ILE A 35 -2.23 3.53 3.88
CA ILE A 35 -1.54 3.24 2.62
C ILE A 35 -2.13 2.01 1.96
N PRO A 36 -2.21 1.99 0.63
CA PRO A 36 -2.63 0.81 -0.10
C PRO A 36 -1.55 -0.27 -0.02
N THR A 37 -1.96 -1.54 -0.01
CA THR A 37 -1.03 -2.66 0.20
C THR A 37 -0.07 -2.88 -0.96
N ASN A 38 -0.37 -2.40 -2.18
CA ASN A 38 0.57 -2.47 -3.30
C ASN A 38 1.77 -1.53 -3.13
N TRP A 39 1.70 -0.56 -2.21
CA TRP A 39 2.83 0.29 -1.87
C TRP A 39 3.74 -0.34 -0.81
N LEU A 40 3.31 -1.44 -0.18
CA LEU A 40 4.16 -2.16 0.77
C LEU A 40 5.25 -2.93 0.03
N VAL A 41 6.47 -2.78 0.51
CA VAL A 41 7.60 -3.61 0.08
C VAL A 41 7.78 -4.70 1.11
N GLU A 42 7.61 -5.96 0.68
CA GLU A 42 7.96 -7.12 1.49
C GLU A 42 9.49 -7.24 1.51
N THR A 43 10.11 -6.71 2.56
CA THR A 43 11.52 -6.98 2.86
C THR A 43 11.60 -8.20 3.77
N ASP A 44 12.11 -9.27 3.18
CA ASP A 44 12.62 -10.53 3.74
C ASP A 44 11.66 -11.63 4.22
N THR A 45 12.09 -12.80 3.77
CA THR A 45 11.45 -14.08 3.53
C THR A 45 11.50 -15.05 4.71
N ASP A 46 12.06 -14.66 5.86
CA ASP A 46 12.44 -15.64 6.87
C ASP A 46 11.76 -15.54 8.24
N ASN A 47 10.95 -14.50 8.56
CA ASN A 47 10.21 -14.46 9.84
C ASN A 47 9.02 -13.46 9.88
N LEU A 48 8.21 -13.40 8.83
CA LEU A 48 7.23 -12.32 8.61
C LEU A 48 5.76 -12.67 8.96
N SER A 49 5.50 -13.42 10.04
CA SER A 49 4.13 -13.51 10.58
C SER A 49 3.86 -12.52 11.72
N SER A 50 4.89 -12.00 12.39
CA SER A 50 4.75 -11.15 13.58
C SER A 50 5.37 -9.75 13.46
N CYS A 51 6.25 -9.50 12.48
CA CYS A 51 6.91 -8.20 12.36
C CYS A 51 5.97 -7.14 11.77
N SER A 52 5.63 -6.13 12.58
CA SER A 52 4.83 -4.97 12.16
C SER A 52 5.67 -3.90 11.44
N VAL A 53 6.99 -3.99 11.50
CA VAL A 53 7.89 -3.04 10.80
C VAL A 53 8.06 -3.51 9.36
N LYS A 54 7.75 -2.62 8.43
CA LYS A 54 7.85 -2.85 6.97
C LYS A 54 8.44 -1.62 6.30
N TYR A 55 8.58 -1.69 4.99
CA TYR A 55 8.83 -0.52 4.16
C TYR A 55 7.64 -0.26 3.24
N CYS A 56 7.46 0.99 2.85
CA CYS A 56 6.56 1.35 1.76
C CYS A 56 7.23 2.28 0.76
N LYS A 57 6.84 2.16 -0.49
CA LYS A 57 7.10 3.17 -1.52
C LYS A 57 6.14 4.34 -1.35
N TRP A 58 6.63 5.55 -1.53
CA TRP A 58 5.83 6.77 -1.45
C TRP A 58 6.08 7.66 -2.67
N PRO A 59 5.03 8.21 -3.28
CA PRO A 59 5.16 8.97 -4.52
C PRO A 59 5.90 10.28 -4.29
N PRO A 60 6.66 10.78 -5.29
CA PRO A 60 7.37 12.06 -5.24
C PRO A 60 6.41 13.25 -5.42
N LYS A 61 5.28 13.26 -4.70
CA LYS A 61 4.31 14.36 -4.69
C LYS A 61 4.55 15.23 -3.46
N ARG A 62 4.48 16.55 -3.63
CA ARG A 62 4.58 17.52 -2.51
C ARG A 62 3.52 17.26 -1.43
N VAL A 63 2.31 16.88 -1.86
CA VAL A 63 1.18 16.53 -0.99
C VAL A 63 0.52 15.29 -1.58
N VAL A 64 0.37 14.24 -0.76
CA VAL A 64 -0.39 13.03 -1.12
C VAL A 64 -1.79 13.18 -0.54
N THR A 65 -2.80 13.09 -1.39
CA THR A 65 -4.21 13.28 -1.04
C THR A 65 -4.91 11.96 -0.74
N SER A 66 -6.13 12.01 -0.23
CA SER A 66 -6.95 10.81 -0.04
C SER A 66 -7.25 10.08 -1.35
N ASP A 67 -7.32 10.81 -2.47
CA ASP A 67 -7.65 10.21 -3.76
C ASP A 67 -6.44 9.48 -4.34
N ASP A 68 -5.23 10.00 -4.17
CA ASP A 68 -4.00 9.28 -4.49
C ASP A 68 -3.93 7.92 -3.78
N LEU A 69 -4.30 7.89 -2.50
CA LEU A 69 -4.30 6.68 -1.68
C LEU A 69 -5.42 5.69 -2.07
N LYS A 70 -6.55 6.18 -2.59
CA LYS A 70 -7.65 5.35 -3.08
C LYS A 70 -7.36 4.77 -4.47
N PHE A 71 -6.82 5.58 -5.37
CA PHE A 71 -6.44 5.15 -6.72
C PHE A 71 -5.26 4.19 -6.68
N ALA A 72 -4.36 4.39 -5.71
CA ALA A 72 -3.29 3.45 -5.39
C ALA A 72 -2.48 3.07 -6.63
N GLU A 73 -1.95 4.09 -7.31
CA GLU A 73 -1.08 3.93 -8.47
C GLU A 73 0.07 2.96 -8.16
N GLU A 74 0.46 2.16 -9.14
CA GLU A 74 1.55 1.21 -8.96
C GLU A 74 2.87 1.96 -8.71
N PRO A 75 3.62 1.63 -7.63
CA PRO A 75 4.90 2.26 -7.39
C PRO A 75 5.91 1.96 -8.50
N ASP A 76 6.80 2.92 -8.74
CA ASP A 76 7.94 2.75 -9.62
C ASP A 76 9.28 2.98 -8.89
N GLU A 77 10.38 2.91 -9.63
CA GLU A 77 11.73 3.06 -9.11
C GLU A 77 12.02 4.47 -8.55
N SER A 78 11.36 5.50 -9.07
CA SER A 78 11.52 6.90 -8.64
C SER A 78 10.89 7.19 -7.27
N TRP A 79 9.97 6.33 -6.82
CA TRP A 79 9.31 6.50 -5.52
C TRP A 79 10.28 6.21 -4.37
N ALA A 80 10.26 7.09 -3.38
CA ALA A 80 11.12 6.99 -2.21
C ALA A 80 10.64 5.87 -1.27
N LEU A 81 11.59 5.23 -0.59
CA LEU A 81 11.32 4.14 0.35
C LEU A 81 11.29 4.67 1.78
N TYR A 82 10.22 4.39 2.51
CA TYR A 82 10.04 4.83 3.88
C TYR A 82 9.86 3.64 4.81
N LYS A 83 10.51 3.72 5.97
CA LYS A 83 10.34 2.73 7.04
C LYS A 83 9.07 3.04 7.82
N ILE A 84 8.20 2.04 7.94
CA ILE A 84 6.88 2.18 8.56
C ILE A 84 6.65 1.09 9.61
N LYS A 85 5.76 1.39 10.54
CA LYS A 85 5.13 0.40 11.43
C LYS A 85 3.66 0.27 11.05
N VAL A 86 3.26 -0.93 10.65
CA VAL A 86 1.86 -1.28 10.45
C VAL A 86 1.17 -1.39 11.81
N LEU A 87 0.02 -0.76 11.95
CA LEU A 87 -0.75 -0.71 13.19
C LEU A 87 -1.87 -1.76 13.17
N ASP A 88 -2.72 -1.77 14.21
CA ASP A 88 -3.86 -2.66 14.33
C ASP A 88 -3.52 -4.16 14.15
N GLY A 89 -2.35 -4.59 14.63
CA GLY A 89 -1.92 -5.99 14.53
C GLY A 89 -1.80 -6.50 13.08
N ASN A 90 -1.28 -5.66 12.18
CA ASN A 90 -1.14 -5.97 10.74
C ASN A 90 -2.47 -6.19 10.01
N LYS A 91 -3.57 -5.65 10.54
CA LYS A 91 -4.88 -5.73 9.92
C LYS A 91 -4.93 -5.00 8.58
N THR A 92 -5.56 -5.65 7.61
CA THR A 92 -5.89 -5.05 6.31
C THR A 92 -7.38 -4.69 6.24
N TYR A 93 -7.68 -3.61 5.56
CA TYR A 93 -9.03 -3.09 5.36
C TYR A 93 -9.39 -3.15 3.88
N GLY A 94 -10.52 -3.76 3.51
CA GLY A 94 -11.03 -3.73 2.13
C GLY A 94 -11.81 -2.45 1.77
N ASN A 95 -11.94 -1.52 2.71
CA ASN A 95 -12.62 -0.24 2.51
C ASN A 95 -11.73 0.89 3.06
N PHE A 96 -11.31 1.80 2.19
CA PHE A 96 -10.46 2.93 2.54
C PHE A 96 -11.05 3.80 3.65
N GLY A 97 -12.34 4.13 3.58
CA GLY A 97 -13.00 4.95 4.59
C GLY A 97 -12.93 4.33 5.98
N LYS A 98 -13.12 3.02 6.11
CA LYS A 98 -12.97 2.32 7.41
C LYS A 98 -11.55 2.40 7.96
N ALA A 99 -10.53 2.34 7.10
CA ALA A 99 -9.15 2.51 7.53
C ALA A 99 -8.84 3.97 7.90
N TRP A 100 -9.38 4.94 7.16
CA TRP A 100 -9.12 6.36 7.37
C TRP A 100 -9.61 6.89 8.71
N HIS A 101 -10.74 6.38 9.20
CA HIS A 101 -11.33 6.77 10.49
C HIS A 101 -10.75 6.01 11.70
N LYS A 102 -9.63 5.29 11.54
CA LYS A 102 -8.93 4.59 12.64
C LYS A 102 -7.86 5.44 13.35
N ARG A 103 -7.78 6.73 13.02
CA ARG A 103 -6.83 7.69 13.58
C ARG A 103 -7.13 8.02 15.03
#